data_AF-A0AAE1B2I5-F1
#
_entry.id   AF-A0AAE1B2I5-F1
#
_cell.length_a   1.000
_cell.length_b   1.000
_cell.length_c   1.000
_cell.angle_alpha   90.00
_cell.angle_beta   90.00
_cell.angle_gamma   90.00
#
_symmetry.space_group_name_H-M   'P 1'
#
loop_
_entity.id
_entity.type
_entity.pdbx_description
1 polymer ?
#
loop_
_entity_poly.entity_id
_entity_poly.type
_entity_poly.pdbx_seq_one_letter_code
_entity_poly.pdbx_strand_id
1 'polypeptide(L)'
;MHCGSVPIIVLISSILAGFLITGQDSSDTCTKDGHVFAVNETYKPDPCTTCRCESAGQSPNCSRYWCGIISCLGDMTLYYDPNKCCPECRRSEQN
;
A
#
# COMPACT_ATOMS: atom_id res chain seq x y z
N MET A 1 28.97 26.07 -3.40
CA MET A 1 27.74 25.57 -4.04
C MET A 1 26.60 26.37 -3.46
N HIS A 2 26.23 27.47 -4.13
CA HIS A 2 25.09 28.31 -3.75
C HIS A 2 23.80 27.78 -4.38
N CYS A 3 22.67 28.40 -3.99
CA CYS A 3 21.31 28.30 -4.54
C CYS A 3 20.41 27.33 -3.73
N GLY A 4 19.30 27.72 -3.11
CA GLY A 4 18.42 28.86 -3.39
C GLY A 4 18.26 29.85 -2.25
N SER A 5 18.49 31.10 -2.60
CA SER A 5 18.00 32.29 -1.93
C SER A 5 16.48 32.20 -1.75
N VAL A 6 16.01 32.04 -0.51
CA VAL A 6 14.62 32.33 -0.18
C VAL A 6 14.43 33.83 -0.42
N PRO A 7 13.45 34.24 -1.24
CA PRO A 7 13.34 35.60 -1.72
C PRO A 7 13.12 36.58 -0.56
N ILE A 8 13.76 37.74 -0.70
CA ILE A 8 13.59 38.97 0.06
C ILE A 8 12.15 39.51 -0.17
N ILE A 9 11.14 38.73 0.18
CA ILE A 9 9.71 39.07 0.04
C ILE A 9 8.97 38.89 1.38
N VAL A 10 9.56 38.20 2.36
CA VAL A 10 8.97 38.08 3.71
C VAL A 10 9.42 39.23 4.64
N LEU A 11 9.51 40.45 4.12
CA LEU A 11 9.80 41.66 4.92
C LEU A 11 8.79 42.80 4.72
N ILE A 12 7.75 42.59 3.92
CA ILE A 12 6.71 43.60 3.74
C ILE A 12 5.33 42.95 3.83
N SER A 13 4.56 43.47 4.80
CA SER A 13 3.12 43.27 4.99
C SER A 13 2.73 42.17 5.97
N SER A 14 2.98 42.46 7.26
CA SER A 14 2.00 42.24 8.31
C SER A 14 0.57 42.54 7.78
N ILE A 15 -0.45 41.83 8.29
CA ILE A 15 -1.91 41.99 8.04
C ILE A 15 -2.51 40.88 7.14
N LEU A 16 -2.51 39.63 7.60
CA LEU A 16 -3.70 38.79 7.93
C LEU A 16 -3.22 37.37 8.24
N ALA A 17 -3.32 36.96 9.51
CA ALA A 17 -3.08 35.59 9.93
C ALA A 17 -4.04 34.65 9.17
N GLY A 18 -3.51 33.76 8.32
CA GLY A 18 -4.38 32.87 7.56
C GLY A 18 -3.76 31.91 6.56
N PHE A 19 -2.46 31.96 6.29
CA PHE A 19 -1.80 30.89 5.52
C PHE A 19 -0.87 30.08 6.42
N LEU A 20 -1.50 29.24 7.26
CA LEU A 20 -0.84 28.05 7.79
C LEU A 20 -0.64 27.09 6.61
N ILE A 21 0.41 27.27 5.81
CA ILE A 21 0.94 26.14 5.06
C ILE A 21 1.76 25.33 6.06
N THR A 22 1.07 24.64 6.96
CA THR A 22 1.66 23.48 7.63
C THR A 22 1.70 22.36 6.60
N GLY A 23 2.63 22.45 5.64
CA GLY A 23 3.11 21.28 4.92
C GLY A 23 3.99 20.50 5.90
N GLN A 24 3.36 19.80 6.84
CA GLN A 24 4.05 18.99 7.83
C GLN A 24 4.40 17.68 7.12
N ASP A 25 5.60 17.64 6.53
CA ASP A 25 6.26 16.41 6.11
C ASP A 25 6.69 15.64 7.37
N SER A 26 5.71 15.20 8.17
CA SER A 26 5.92 14.16 9.17
C SER A 26 5.96 12.84 8.40
N SER A 27 7.09 12.63 7.73
CA SER A 27 7.41 11.42 6.99
C SER A 27 7.65 10.26 7.97
N ASP A 28 6.58 9.76 8.58
CA ASP A 28 6.54 8.49 9.32
C ASP A 28 5.54 7.52 8.66
N THR A 29 5.15 7.80 7.41
CA THR A 29 4.11 7.06 6.69
C THR A 29 4.49 6.83 5.22
N CYS A 30 3.95 5.77 4.64
CA CYS A 30 3.94 5.51 3.21
C CYS A 30 2.58 5.90 2.63
N THR A 31 2.57 6.48 1.42
CA THR A 31 1.32 6.76 0.71
C THR A 31 1.22 5.89 -0.54
N LYS A 32 0.11 5.17 -0.71
CA LYS A 32 -0.19 4.42 -1.93
C LYS A 32 -1.65 4.58 -2.33
N ASP A 33 -1.89 5.01 -3.57
CA ASP A 33 -3.23 5.19 -4.15
C ASP A 33 -4.16 6.07 -3.27
N GLY A 34 -3.58 7.08 -2.59
CA GLY A 34 -4.30 7.99 -1.68
C GLY A 34 -4.50 7.45 -0.25
N HIS A 35 -4.07 6.22 0.03
CA HIS A 35 -4.07 5.63 1.37
C HIS A 35 -2.73 5.87 2.06
N VAL A 36 -2.78 6.15 3.36
CA VAL A 36 -1.61 6.41 4.21
C VAL A 36 -1.44 5.22 5.17
N PHE A 37 -0.24 4.65 5.20
CA PHE A 37 0.14 3.51 6.03
C PHE A 37 1.30 3.91 6.93
N ALA A 38 1.31 3.48 8.19
CA ALA A 38 2.42 3.74 9.10
C ALA A 38 3.68 2.95 8.68
N VAL A 39 4.87 3.46 9.01
CA VAL A 39 6.11 2.68 8.85
C VAL A 39 6.03 1.39 9.66
N ASN A 40 6.51 0.30 9.05
CA ASN A 40 6.38 -1.09 9.48
C ASN A 40 4.96 -1.69 9.42
N GLU A 41 3.95 -0.92 9.01
CA GLU A 41 2.62 -1.45 8.79
C GLU A 41 2.62 -2.44 7.61
N THR A 42 1.96 -3.58 7.82
CA THR A 42 1.76 -4.61 6.81
C THR A 42 0.28 -4.70 6.49
N TYR A 43 -0.08 -4.66 5.22
CA TYR A 43 -1.45 -4.73 4.75
C TYR A 43 -1.59 -5.69 3.56
N LYS A 44 -2.81 -6.19 3.35
CA LYS A 44 -3.14 -7.13 2.26
C LYS A 44 -4.27 -6.56 1.41
N PRO A 45 -3.98 -5.96 0.24
CA PRO A 45 -5.03 -5.43 -0.63
C PRO A 45 -5.90 -6.54 -1.24
N ASP A 46 -5.34 -7.75 -1.39
CA ASP A 46 -6.01 -8.94 -1.87
C ASP A 46 -5.40 -10.20 -1.19
N PRO A 47 -6.04 -11.38 -1.28
CA PRO A 47 -5.55 -12.59 -0.62
C PRO A 47 -4.12 -13.02 -1.04
N CYS A 48 -3.68 -12.65 -2.24
CA CYS A 48 -2.39 -13.03 -2.82
C CYS A 48 -1.28 -12.00 -2.64
N THR A 49 -1.62 -10.74 -2.39
CA THR A 49 -0.63 -9.67 -2.26
C THR A 49 -0.46 -9.29 -0.80
N THR A 50 0.80 -9.16 -0.38
CA THR A 50 1.16 -8.61 0.93
C THR A 50 2.09 -7.44 0.72
N CYS A 51 1.75 -6.30 1.30
CA CYS A 51 2.52 -5.07 1.20
C CYS A 51 2.99 -4.63 2.59
N ARG A 52 4.20 -4.08 2.66
CA ARG A 52 4.76 -3.50 3.89
C ARG A 52 5.36 -2.13 3.63
N CYS A 53 5.04 -1.17 4.49
CA CYS A 53 5.70 0.13 4.49
C CYS A 53 7.06 0.01 5.18
N GLU A 54 8.16 -0.09 4.42
CA GLU A 54 9.51 -0.24 4.99
C GLU A 54 10.05 1.07 5.57
N SER A 55 9.77 2.19 4.91
CA SER A 55 10.38 3.49 5.19
C SER A 55 9.45 4.59 4.74
N ALA A 56 9.39 5.67 5.51
CA ALA A 56 8.51 6.77 5.20
C ALA A 56 8.89 7.49 3.92
N GLY A 57 7.88 8.11 3.28
CA GLY A 57 8.05 8.83 2.02
C GLY A 57 8.33 7.93 0.81
N GLN A 58 8.38 6.60 1.00
CA GLN A 58 8.51 5.63 -0.07
C GLN A 58 7.20 4.92 -0.37
N SER A 59 7.13 4.30 -1.55
CA SER A 59 6.05 3.37 -1.87
C SER A 59 6.22 2.09 -1.05
N PRO A 60 5.13 1.49 -0.54
CA PRO A 60 5.22 0.25 0.21
C PRO A 60 5.76 -0.90 -0.67
N ASN A 61 6.58 -1.75 -0.08
CA ASN A 61 7.12 -2.94 -0.72
C ASN A 61 6.04 -4.02 -0.78
N CYS A 62 5.60 -4.40 -1.99
CA CYS A 62 4.57 -5.41 -2.19
C CYS A 62 5.15 -6.67 -2.80
N SER A 63 4.80 -7.81 -2.21
CA SER A 63 5.10 -9.14 -2.73
C SER A 63 3.79 -9.85 -3.09
N ARG A 64 3.73 -10.38 -4.31
CA ARG A 64 2.60 -11.15 -4.81
C ARG A 64 2.94 -12.64 -4.81
N TYR A 65 2.11 -13.43 -4.15
CA TYR A 65 2.22 -14.87 -4.15
C TYR A 65 1.63 -15.46 -5.43
N TRP A 66 2.34 -16.42 -6.02
CA TRP A 66 1.90 -17.19 -7.18
C TRP A 66 1.58 -18.61 -6.76
N CYS A 67 0.44 -19.11 -7.20
CA CYS A 67 0.03 -20.47 -6.91
C CYS A 67 0.73 -21.46 -7.84
N GLY A 68 1.10 -22.62 -7.30
CA GLY A 68 1.56 -23.74 -8.10
C GLY A 68 0.44 -24.29 -8.98
N ILE A 69 0.83 -24.93 -10.09
CA ILE A 69 -0.11 -25.68 -10.93
C ILE A 69 -0.41 -27.00 -10.21
N ILE A 70 -1.69 -27.19 -9.86
CA ILE A 70 -2.18 -28.41 -9.23
C ILE A 70 -3.19 -29.12 -10.13
N SER A 71 -3.22 -30.45 -10.07
CA SER A 71 -4.20 -31.29 -10.76
C SER A 71 -4.93 -32.13 -9.72
N CYS A 72 -6.26 -32.06 -9.71
CA CYS A 72 -7.07 -32.81 -8.77
C CYS A 72 -7.21 -34.27 -9.22
N LEU A 73 -7.25 -35.19 -8.25
CA LEU A 73 -7.40 -36.62 -8.49
C LEU A 73 -8.88 -37.04 -8.36
N GLY A 74 -9.30 -38.00 -9.18
CA GLY A 74 -10.65 -38.59 -9.09
C GLY A 74 -11.77 -37.59 -9.43
N ASP A 75 -12.79 -37.54 -8.57
CA ASP A 75 -14.00 -36.72 -8.67
C ASP A 75 -13.87 -35.31 -8.03
N MET A 76 -12.65 -34.94 -7.66
CA MET A 76 -12.35 -33.62 -7.09
C MET A 76 -12.22 -32.57 -8.18
N THR A 77 -12.73 -31.38 -7.90
CA THR A 77 -12.67 -30.22 -8.78
C THR A 77 -11.85 -29.10 -8.14
N LEU A 78 -11.18 -28.30 -8.97
CA LEU A 78 -10.53 -27.08 -8.51
C LEU A 78 -11.58 -26.09 -8.02
N TYR A 79 -11.47 -25.71 -6.76
CA TYR A 79 -12.32 -24.72 -6.13
C TYR A 79 -11.49 -23.45 -5.84
N TYR A 80 -11.98 -22.31 -6.33
CA TYR A 80 -11.38 -21.00 -6.11
C TYR A 80 -12.16 -20.25 -5.04
N ASP A 81 -11.57 -20.13 -3.85
CA ASP A 81 -12.17 -19.40 -2.74
C ASP A 81 -11.79 -17.90 -2.83
N PRO A 82 -12.74 -16.96 -2.83
CA PRO A 82 -12.44 -15.53 -2.92
C PRO A 82 -11.63 -15.01 -1.71
N ASN A 83 -11.60 -15.73 -0.60
CA ASN A 83 -10.86 -15.36 0.60
C ASN A 83 -9.47 -16.01 0.66
N LYS A 84 -9.12 -16.87 -0.30
CA LYS A 84 -7.81 -17.52 -0.37
C LYS A 84 -7.07 -17.10 -1.64
N CYS A 85 -5.75 -17.10 -1.55
CA CYS A 85 -4.94 -16.80 -2.73
C CYS A 85 -5.00 -17.94 -3.77
N CYS A 86 -4.96 -19.20 -3.29
CA CYS A 86 -4.80 -20.36 -4.16
C CYS A 86 -6.00 -21.27 -4.16
N PRO A 87 -6.27 -21.93 -5.30
CA PRO A 87 -7.32 -22.91 -5.39
C PRO A 87 -6.98 -24.16 -4.58
N GLU A 88 -8.02 -24.88 -4.21
CA GLU A 88 -7.94 -26.15 -3.51
C GLU A 88 -8.79 -27.20 -4.23
N CYS A 89 -8.38 -28.48 -4.14
CA CYS A 89 -9.22 -29.56 -4.64
C CYS A 89 -10.32 -29.84 -3.62
N ARG A 90 -11.58 -29.67 -4.03
CA ARG A 90 -12.74 -30.05 -3.21
C ARG A 90 -13.53 -31.13 -3.93
N ARG A 91 -14.17 -32.00 -3.14
CA ARG A 91 -15.12 -32.97 -3.68
C ARG A 91 -16.31 -32.20 -4.23
N SER A 92 -16.77 -32.56 -5.41
CA SER A 92 -17.95 -31.93 -6.00
C SER A 92 -19.15 -32.30 -5.12
N GLU A 93 -19.78 -31.32 -4.46
CA GLU A 93 -21.02 -31.55 -3.72
C GLU A 93 -22.10 -31.93 -4.74
N GLN A 94 -22.36 -33.23 -4.84
CA GLN A 94 -23.30 -33.82 -5.77
C GLN A 94 -24.69 -33.73 -5.14
N ASN A 95 -25.32 -32.55 -5.23
CA ASN A 95 -26.72 -32.35 -4.87
C ASN A 95 -27.63 -32.72 -6.04
#